data_AF-A0A7S2F459-F1
#
_entry.id   AF-A0A7S2F459-F1
#
_cell.length_a   1.000
_cell.length_b   1.000
_cell.length_c   1.000
_cell.angle_alpha   90.00
_cell.angle_beta   90.00
_cell.angle_gamma   90.00
#
_symmetry.space_group_name_H-M   'P 1'
#
loop_
_entity.id
_entity.type
_entity.pdbx_description
1 polymer ?
#
loop_
_entity_poly.entity_id
_entity_poly.type
_entity_poly.pdbx_seq_one_letter_code
_entity_poly.pdbx_strand_id
1 'polypeptide(L)'
;AIALLCGGAVVALNIFGSASLMLTGVYSGVVMLYVLMVYAIRCQWAEALGVAFMIFGYLVQVGLAPKCGDDAYADCFRACPLPAPYFNHNALFHWLFAVGLAILALAMNADPETSTTEPYTPMAQMAAVAEGARRAPTKDKPCLMCC
;
A
#
# COMPACT_ATOMS: atom_id res chain seq x y z
N ALA A 1 -7.09 -15.44 0.78
CA ALA A 1 -8.05 -15.99 1.77
C ALA A 1 -7.67 -15.65 3.22
N ILE A 2 -6.47 -16.04 3.70
CA ILE A 2 -6.04 -15.81 5.09
C ILE A 2 -6.05 -14.32 5.48
N ALA A 3 -5.46 -13.45 4.65
CA ALA A 3 -5.45 -12.00 4.91
C ALA A 3 -6.86 -11.38 5.05
N LEU A 4 -7.81 -11.83 4.23
CA LEU A 4 -9.21 -11.40 4.29
C LEU A 4 -9.90 -11.86 5.59
N LEU A 5 -9.67 -13.10 6.01
CA LEU A 5 -10.21 -13.63 7.27
C LEU A 5 -9.62 -12.91 8.48
N CYS A 6 -8.31 -12.67 8.49
CA CYS A 6 -7.65 -11.89 9.54
C CYS A 6 -8.15 -10.44 9.57
N GLY A 7 -8.32 -9.80 8.40
CA GLY A 7 -8.81 -8.43 8.31
C GLY A 7 -10.24 -8.30 8.81
N GLY A 8 -11.12 -9.22 8.39
CA GLY A 8 -12.49 -9.29 8.87
C GLY A 8 -12.58 -9.49 10.39
N ALA A 9 -11.73 -10.36 10.96
CA ALA A 9 -11.66 -10.57 12.39
C ALA A 9 -11.20 -9.30 13.15
N VAL A 10 -10.19 -8.59 12.65
CA VAL A 10 -9.71 -7.33 13.27
C VAL A 10 -10.79 -6.26 13.24
N VAL A 11 -11.53 -6.12 12.13
CA VAL A 11 -12.65 -5.18 12.02
C VAL A 11 -13.78 -5.55 12.98
N ALA A 12 -14.16 -6.83 13.03
CA ALA A 12 -15.18 -7.30 13.96
C ALA A 12 -14.79 -7.07 15.43
N LEU A 13 -13.52 -7.29 15.79
CA LEU A 13 -13.01 -7.02 17.14
C LEU A 13 -13.02 -5.52 17.48
N ASN A 14 -12.79 -4.62 16.50
CA ASN A 14 -12.94 -3.18 16.73
C ASN A 14 -14.39 -2.78 16.98
N ILE A 15 -15.32 -3.29 16.16
CA ILE A 15 -16.73 -2.91 16.24
C ILE A 15 -17.39 -3.49 17.49
N PHE A 16 -17.12 -4.76 17.81
CA PHE A 16 -17.84 -5.50 18.86
C PHE A 16 -17.03 -5.71 20.14
N GLY A 17 -15.70 -5.62 20.06
CA GLY A 17 -14.79 -6.08 21.11
C GLY A 17 -14.08 -4.99 21.89
N SER A 18 -14.36 -3.70 21.64
CA SER A 18 -13.59 -2.59 22.24
C SER A 18 -12.08 -2.67 21.93
N ALA A 19 -11.71 -3.24 20.78
CA ALA A 19 -10.30 -3.44 20.46
C ALA A 19 -9.56 -2.09 20.42
N SER A 20 -8.29 -2.12 20.86
CA SER A 20 -7.43 -0.95 20.84
C SER A 20 -7.21 -0.48 19.41
N LEU A 21 -7.42 0.82 19.16
CA LEU A 21 -7.08 1.49 17.89
C LEU A 21 -5.61 1.25 17.50
N MET A 22 -4.73 1.03 18.48
CA MET A 22 -3.32 0.70 18.25
C MET A 22 -3.16 -0.64 17.52
N LEU A 23 -3.96 -1.66 17.89
CA LEU A 23 -3.91 -2.98 17.24
C LEU A 23 -4.33 -2.87 15.76
N THR A 24 -5.37 -2.08 15.49
CA THR A 24 -5.84 -1.78 14.13
C THR A 24 -4.79 -1.06 13.31
N GLY A 25 -4.12 -0.07 13.91
CA GLY A 25 -3.02 0.64 13.28
C GLY A 25 -1.86 -0.29 12.90
N VAL A 26 -1.40 -1.11 13.85
CA VAL A 26 -0.31 -2.09 13.61
C VAL A 26 -0.68 -3.07 12.51
N TYR A 27 -1.88 -3.67 12.57
CA TYR A 27 -2.35 -4.60 11.55
C TYR A 27 -2.40 -3.93 10.16
N SER A 28 -2.98 -2.73 10.08
CA SER A 28 -3.09 -1.99 8.82
C SER A 28 -1.70 -1.62 8.26
N GLY A 29 -0.76 -1.24 9.11
CA GLY A 29 0.63 -0.96 8.74
C GLY A 29 1.32 -2.18 8.13
N VAL A 30 1.16 -3.36 8.73
CA VAL A 30 1.71 -4.63 8.20
C VAL A 30 1.13 -4.96 6.83
N VAL A 31 -0.20 -4.83 6.67
CA VAL A 31 -0.87 -5.07 5.39
C VAL A 31 -0.38 -4.10 4.32
N MET A 32 -0.27 -2.81 4.62
CA MET A 32 0.22 -1.81 3.66
C MET A 32 1.68 -2.08 3.24
N LEU A 33 2.56 -2.46 4.18
CA LEU A 33 3.94 -2.82 3.86
C LEU A 33 4.01 -4.07 2.95
N TYR A 34 3.19 -5.07 3.23
CA TYR A 34 3.09 -6.25 2.38
C TYR A 34 2.64 -5.89 0.96
N VAL A 35 1.58 -5.07 0.82
CA VAL A 35 1.07 -4.64 -0.49
C VAL A 35 2.10 -3.80 -1.24
N LEU A 36 2.81 -2.88 -0.56
CA LEU A 36 3.91 -2.12 -1.15
C LEU A 36 4.99 -3.05 -1.70
N MET A 37 5.41 -4.05 -0.92
CA MET A 37 6.42 -5.02 -1.32
C MET A 37 5.97 -5.81 -2.55
N VAL A 38 4.71 -6.26 -2.59
CA VAL A 38 4.16 -6.98 -3.76
C VAL A 38 4.20 -6.10 -5.00
N TYR A 39 3.71 -4.86 -4.94
CA TYR A 39 3.76 -3.96 -6.09
C TYR A 39 5.19 -3.61 -6.53
N ALA A 40 6.09 -3.39 -5.57
CA ALA A 40 7.49 -3.11 -5.85
C ALA A 40 8.20 -4.31 -6.52
N ILE A 41 7.98 -5.53 -6.03
CA ILE A 41 8.49 -6.76 -6.66
C ILE A 41 7.93 -6.87 -8.07
N ARG A 42 6.63 -6.66 -8.27
CA ARG A 42 6.02 -6.73 -9.62
C ARG A 42 6.34 -5.54 -10.52
N CYS A 43 7.24 -4.65 -10.10
CA CYS A 43 7.61 -3.42 -10.83
C CYS A 43 6.40 -2.52 -11.18
N GLN A 44 5.31 -2.64 -10.43
CA GLN A 44 4.10 -1.83 -10.51
C GLN A 44 4.33 -0.52 -9.72
N TRP A 45 5.21 0.32 -10.27
CA TRP A 45 5.74 1.49 -9.55
C TRP A 45 4.71 2.56 -9.25
N ALA A 46 3.66 2.69 -10.08
CA ALA A 46 2.60 3.67 -9.85
C ALA A 46 1.72 3.28 -8.64
N GLU A 47 1.38 2.00 -8.55
CA GLU A 47 0.65 1.39 -7.43
C GLU A 47 1.49 1.45 -6.17
N ALA A 48 2.78 1.07 -6.26
CA ALA A 48 3.72 1.15 -5.16
C ALA A 48 3.85 2.57 -4.63
N LEU A 49 3.89 3.58 -5.51
CA LEU A 49 3.91 4.99 -5.12
C LEU A 49 2.65 5.38 -4.34
N GLY A 50 1.47 4.99 -4.82
CA GLY A 50 0.21 5.25 -4.10
C GLY A 50 0.22 4.66 -2.69
N VAL A 51 0.71 3.42 -2.54
CA VAL A 51 0.84 2.76 -1.23
C VAL A 51 1.90 3.43 -0.35
N ALA A 52 3.01 3.89 -0.93
CA ALA A 52 4.04 4.62 -0.20
C ALA A 52 3.50 5.94 0.38
N PHE A 53 2.64 6.67 -0.34
CA PHE A 53 1.96 7.86 0.18
C PHE A 53 1.07 7.54 1.39
N MET A 54 0.32 6.44 1.35
CA MET A 54 -0.51 6.00 2.47
C MET A 54 0.35 5.65 3.71
N ILE A 55 1.45 4.92 3.51
CA ILE A 55 2.41 4.59 4.59
C ILE A 55 3.05 5.86 5.15
N PHE A 56 3.45 6.81 4.28
CA PHE A 56 4.03 8.07 4.73
C PHE A 56 3.04 8.87 5.58
N GLY A 57 1.78 8.95 5.17
CA GLY A 57 0.72 9.53 5.99
C GLY A 57 0.62 8.86 7.36
N TYR A 58 0.68 7.53 7.40
CA TYR A 58 0.64 6.77 8.66
C TYR A 58 1.83 7.09 9.57
N LEU A 59 3.05 7.18 9.02
CA LEU A 59 4.25 7.57 9.77
C LEU A 59 4.15 9.00 10.31
N VAL A 60 3.59 9.94 9.54
CA VAL A 60 3.31 11.31 9.98
C VAL A 60 2.33 11.30 11.15
N GLN A 61 1.24 10.53 11.07
CA GLN A 61 0.26 10.42 12.14
C GLN A 61 0.91 9.91 13.44
N VAL A 62 1.61 8.78 13.38
CA VAL A 62 2.20 8.14 14.56
C VAL A 62 3.36 8.96 15.13
N GLY A 63 4.22 9.50 14.26
CA GLY A 63 5.40 10.25 14.68
C GLY A 63 5.07 11.62 15.29
N LEU A 64 4.02 12.29 14.81
CA LEU A 64 3.61 13.60 15.31
C LEU A 64 2.58 13.53 16.43
N ALA A 65 1.83 12.44 16.60
CA ALA A 65 0.79 12.33 17.62
C ALA A 65 1.27 12.71 19.04
N PRO A 66 2.44 12.27 19.54
CA PRO A 66 2.88 12.65 20.89
C PRO A 66 3.27 14.14 21.04
N LYS A 67 3.57 14.83 19.94
CA LYS A 67 4.10 16.22 19.95
C LYS A 67 3.09 17.25 19.47
N CYS A 68 2.17 16.85 18.61
CA CYS A 68 1.22 17.70 17.91
C CYS A 68 -0.22 17.17 18.02
N GLY A 69 -0.46 16.12 18.81
CA GLY A 69 -1.78 15.56 19.07
C GLY A 69 -2.31 15.87 20.46
N ASP A 70 -3.30 15.10 20.91
CA ASP A 70 -4.07 15.40 22.11
C ASP A 70 -3.20 15.48 23.37
N ASP A 71 -2.17 14.62 23.47
CA ASP A 71 -1.23 14.59 24.59
C ASP A 71 -0.42 15.90 24.70
N ALA A 72 -0.21 16.62 23.59
CA ALA A 72 0.56 17.85 23.56
C ALA A 72 -0.25 19.10 23.95
N TYR A 73 -1.57 18.98 24.17
CA TYR A 73 -2.38 20.10 24.65
C TYR A 73 -1.91 20.61 26.02
N ALA A 74 -1.48 19.71 26.91
CA ALA A 74 -1.00 20.07 28.24
C ALA A 74 0.19 21.04 28.18
N ASP A 75 1.04 20.88 27.17
CA ASP A 75 2.24 21.71 26.95
C ASP A 75 2.04 22.79 25.86
N CYS A 76 0.78 23.05 25.46
CA CYS A 76 0.43 24.02 24.41
C CYS A 76 1.23 23.81 23.11
N PHE A 77 1.47 22.56 22.72
CA PHE A 77 2.20 22.18 21.50
C PHE A 77 3.62 22.74 21.37
N ARG A 78 4.28 23.12 22.47
CA ARG A 78 5.64 23.69 22.45
C ARG A 78 6.68 22.81 21.76
N ALA A 79 6.49 21.49 21.80
CA ALA A 79 7.36 20.51 21.17
C ALA A 79 6.95 20.16 19.72
N CYS A 80 5.89 20.77 19.17
CA CYS A 80 5.45 20.51 17.81
C CYS A 80 6.40 21.22 16.82
N PRO A 81 7.06 20.48 15.91
CA PRO A 81 7.97 21.08 14.93
C PRO A 81 7.27 21.86 13.81
N LEU A 82 5.94 21.78 13.75
CA LEU A 82 5.09 22.40 12.73
C LEU A 82 4.29 23.54 13.34
N PRO A 83 3.80 24.51 12.53
CA PRO A 83 3.17 25.73 13.02
C PRO A 83 1.82 25.45 13.72
N ALA A 84 1.89 25.12 15.02
CA ALA A 84 0.75 24.99 15.91
C ALA A 84 0.24 26.37 16.38
N PRO A 85 -1.05 26.55 16.71
CA PRO A 85 -2.12 25.52 16.76
C PRO A 85 -2.82 25.27 15.41
N TYR A 86 -2.46 26.01 14.36
CA TYR A 86 -3.16 25.94 13.06
C TYR A 86 -2.87 24.64 12.28
N PHE A 87 -1.75 23.98 12.58
CA PHE A 87 -1.37 22.73 11.94
C PHE A 87 -2.05 21.52 12.60
N ASN A 88 -2.78 20.74 11.81
CA ASN A 88 -3.43 19.50 12.24
C ASN A 88 -2.76 18.28 11.56
N HIS A 89 -2.00 17.51 12.34
CA HIS A 89 -1.29 16.32 11.86
C HIS A 89 -2.25 15.23 11.33
N ASN A 90 -3.46 15.12 11.90
CA ASN A 90 -4.49 14.18 11.47
C ASN A 90 -5.08 14.57 10.10
N ALA A 91 -5.27 15.87 9.85
CA ALA A 91 -5.67 16.36 8.53
C ALA A 91 -4.61 16.06 7.45
N LEU A 92 -3.32 16.26 7.78
CA LEU A 92 -2.23 15.92 6.85
C LEU A 92 -2.18 14.41 6.56
N PHE A 93 -2.35 13.57 7.58
CA PHE A 93 -2.47 12.12 7.41
C PHE A 93 -3.58 11.76 6.42
N HIS A 94 -4.81 12.25 6.63
CA HIS A 94 -5.93 11.93 5.75
C HIS A 94 -5.74 12.47 4.33
N TRP A 95 -5.10 13.63 4.18
CA TRP A 95 -4.79 14.17 2.86
C TRP A 95 -3.78 13.29 2.11
N LEU A 96 -2.69 12.90 2.76
CA LEU A 96 -1.70 11.97 2.18
C LEU A 96 -2.31 10.62 1.85
N PHE A 97 -3.19 10.12 2.72
CA PHE A 97 -3.89 8.87 2.49
C PHE A 97 -4.84 8.95 1.28
N ALA A 98 -5.60 10.04 1.15
CA ALA A 98 -6.49 10.28 0.02
C ALA A 98 -5.72 10.42 -1.31
N VAL A 99 -4.59 11.12 -1.30
CA VAL A 99 -3.70 11.21 -2.48
C VAL A 99 -3.15 9.83 -2.85
N GLY A 100 -2.69 9.05 -1.88
CA GLY A 100 -2.22 7.69 -2.12
C GLY A 100 -3.28 6.78 -2.74
N LEU A 101 -4.52 6.84 -2.23
CA LEU A 101 -5.66 6.13 -2.80
C LEU A 101 -5.98 6.58 -4.23
N ALA A 102 -5.95 7.90 -4.50
CA ALA A 102 -6.20 8.43 -5.84
C ALA A 102 -5.15 7.95 -6.85
N ILE A 103 -3.86 7.98 -6.48
CA ILE A 103 -2.77 7.45 -7.31
C ILE A 103 -2.99 5.96 -7.60
N LEU A 104 -3.26 5.18 -6.56
CA LEU A 104 -3.48 3.74 -6.68
C LEU A 104 -4.69 3.43 -7.59
N ALA A 105 -5.81 4.13 -7.41
CA ALA A 105 -7.01 3.93 -8.22
C ALA A 105 -6.78 4.29 -9.69
N LEU A 106 -6.06 5.39 -9.97
CA LEU A 106 -5.71 5.78 -11.33
C LEU A 106 -4.77 4.77 -11.99
N ALA A 107 -3.77 4.26 -11.25
CA ALA A 107 -2.85 3.25 -11.74
C ALA A 107 -3.59 1.95 -12.12
N MET A 108 -4.42 1.43 -11.21
CA MET A 108 -5.23 0.23 -11.45
C MET A 108 -6.24 0.40 -12.60
N ASN A 109 -6.70 1.62 -12.88
CA ASN A 109 -7.60 1.89 -14.00
C ASN A 109 -6.85 2.06 -15.34
N ALA A 110 -5.59 2.50 -15.29
CA ALA A 110 -4.75 2.68 -16.48
C ALA A 110 -4.20 1.34 -17.01
N ASP A 111 -3.84 0.43 -16.10
CA ASP A 111 -3.43 -0.93 -16.40
C ASP A 111 -4.27 -1.90 -15.56
N PRO A 112 -5.54 -2.10 -15.92
CA PRO A 112 -6.34 -3.12 -15.24
C PRO A 112 -5.62 -4.44 -15.46
N GLU A 113 -5.31 -5.17 -14.39
CA GLU A 113 -4.87 -6.56 -14.49
C GLU A 113 -6.00 -7.34 -15.16
N THR A 114 -6.03 -7.31 -16.50
CA THR A 114 -6.93 -8.13 -17.26
C THR A 114 -6.49 -9.52 -16.92
N SER A 115 -7.32 -10.22 -16.16
CA SER A 115 -7.36 -11.67 -16.16
C SER A 115 -7.73 -12.11 -17.59
N THR A 116 -6.86 -11.86 -18.56
CA THR A 116 -6.67 -12.76 -19.69
C THR A 116 -6.06 -14.01 -19.07
N THR A 117 -6.88 -14.71 -18.31
CA THR A 117 -6.86 -16.15 -18.18
C THR A 117 -7.08 -16.65 -19.61
N GLU A 118 -6.01 -16.57 -20.42
CA GLU A 118 -5.36 -17.78 -20.87
C GLU A 118 -5.86 -18.96 -20.02
N PRO A 119 -6.87 -19.78 -20.40
CA PRO A 119 -7.16 -20.97 -19.63
C PRO A 119 -5.81 -21.67 -19.48
N TYR A 120 -5.35 -21.82 -18.24
CA TYR A 120 -4.12 -22.54 -17.94
C TYR A 120 -4.34 -23.99 -18.36
N THR A 121 -4.18 -24.25 -19.64
CA THR A 121 -4.10 -25.59 -20.18
C THR A 121 -2.61 -25.94 -20.11
N PRO A 122 -2.26 -27.09 -19.52
CA PRO A 122 -0.88 -27.56 -19.51
C PRO A 122 -0.27 -27.56 -20.93
N MET A 123 -1.10 -27.74 -21.96
CA MET A 123 -0.70 -27.66 -23.36
C MET A 123 -0.29 -26.26 -23.82
N ALA A 124 -1.00 -25.19 -23.41
CA ALA A 124 -0.62 -23.83 -23.76
C ALA A 124 0.72 -23.42 -23.13
N GLN A 125 1.01 -23.87 -21.90
CA GLN A 125 2.29 -23.60 -21.25
C GLN A 125 3.43 -24.37 -21.92
N MET A 126 3.22 -25.64 -22.29
CA MET A 126 4.21 -26.42 -23.04
C MET A 126 4.44 -25.87 -24.45
N ALA A 127 3.40 -25.39 -25.12
CA ALA A 127 3.51 -24.73 -26.41
C ALA A 127 4.27 -23.40 -26.31
N ALA A 128 3.98 -22.58 -25.29
CA ALA A 128 4.68 -21.32 -25.05
C ALA A 128 6.16 -21.53 -24.70
N VAL A 129 6.51 -22.58 -23.94
CA VAL A 129 7.91 -22.95 -23.67
C VAL A 129 8.61 -23.44 -24.94
N ALA A 130 7.93 -24.23 -25.78
CA ALA A 130 8.47 -24.71 -27.06
C ALA A 130 8.59 -23.60 -28.12
N GLU A 131 7.73 -22.57 -28.06
CA GLU A 131 7.78 -21.37 -28.90
C GLU A 131 8.90 -20.42 -28.41
N GLY A 132 9.03 -20.22 -27.10
CA GLY A 132 10.10 -19.43 -26.48
C GLY A 132 11.49 -20.01 -26.70
N ALA A 133 11.62 -21.35 -26.69
CA ALA A 133 12.87 -22.03 -27.05
C ALA A 133 13.24 -21.88 -28.54
N ARG A 134 12.25 -21.65 -29.42
CA ARG A 134 12.49 -21.37 -30.86
C ARG A 134 12.81 -19.91 -31.13
N ARG A 135 12.35 -18.98 -30.31
CA ARG A 135 12.69 -17.55 -30.39
C ARG A 135 13.95 -17.28 -29.56
N ALA A 136 15.10 -17.71 -30.09
CA ALA A 136 16.38 -17.18 -29.65
C ALA A 136 16.36 -15.64 -29.70
N PRO A 137 16.96 -14.95 -28.72
CA PRO A 137 16.81 -13.51 -28.57
C PRO A 137 17.50 -12.76 -29.72
N THR A 138 16.69 -12.16 -30.60
CA THR A 138 17.17 -11.02 -31.37
C THR A 138 17.32 -9.86 -30.39
N LYS A 139 18.58 -9.50 -30.19
CA LYS A 139 19.08 -8.23 -29.67
C LYS A 139 18.08 -7.08 -29.86
N ASP A 140 17.92 -6.26 -28.82
CA ASP A 140 17.26 -4.95 -28.81
C ASP A 140 15.77 -4.93 -28.43
N LYS A 141 15.53 -5.11 -27.13
CA LYS A 141 14.91 -4.09 -26.27
C LYS A 141 15.16 -4.46 -24.81
N PRO A 142 15.62 -3.53 -23.96
CA PRO A 142 15.75 -3.79 -22.54
C PRO A 142 14.34 -3.88 -21.93
N CYS A 143 13.74 -5.07 -21.98
CA CYS A 143 13.08 -5.59 -20.78
C CYS A 143 14.20 -6.01 -19.83
N LEU A 144 14.92 -5.03 -19.27
CA LEU A 144 16.01 -5.34 -18.35
C LEU A 144 15.40 -5.61 -16.98
N MET A 145 15.18 -6.91 -16.81
CA MET A 145 14.99 -7.64 -15.57
C MET A 145 13.62 -7.49 -14.92
N CYS A 146 12.83 -8.53 -15.11
CA CYS A 146 12.17 -9.23 -14.02
C CYS A 146 12.98 -9.06 -12.72
N CYS A 147 12.49 -8.20 -11.85
CA CYS A 147 12.51 -8.45 -10.42
C CYS A 147 11.10 -8.90 -10.04
#